data_AF-A0A936MFE2-F1
#
_entry.id   AF-A0A936MFE2-F1
#
_cell.length_a   1.000
_cell.length_b   1.000
_cell.length_c   1.000
_cell.angle_alpha   90.00
_cell.angle_beta   90.00
_cell.angle_gamma   90.00
#
_symmetry.space_group_name_H-M   'P 1'
#
loop_
_entity.id
_entity.type
_entity.pdbx_description
1 polymer ?
#
loop_
_entity_poly.entity_id
_entity_poly.type
_entity_poly.pdbx_seq_one_letter_code
_entity_poly.pdbx_strand_id
1 'polypeptide(L)'
;MHETNLPNATDDAFLQRFCALVSEFVSARSTASHPEGLGHVRQAIAARLSALGFTVNMLGEKRAAPVVVAVRPGAKDAPNVGLFAHYDVEEAGDGWSTDPFVPVIADGRVHGRGTGDNLGPLALRLLALEDALNTNDRLPGLVWVIQGEEEIGSPWAHSVFPTLDLPPVAIWLEETGYFEEDGTQRILARRIPPKLSRVVDCITAMASAAGRDVRILDRYLNKAFGEARCPCLTHLLRDAPYLAIGPNDTRTRIHAANESLPLGTILLSKAQFVSVLHEVARCE
;
A
#
# COMPACT_ATOMS: atom_id res chain seq x y z
N MET A 1 -28.29 14.39 -14.03
CA MET A 1 -28.71 13.56 -12.88
C MET A 1 -27.60 12.54 -12.67
N HIS A 2 -26.79 12.72 -11.63
CA HIS A 2 -25.73 11.77 -11.30
C HIS A 2 -26.38 10.59 -10.58
N GLU A 3 -26.50 9.45 -11.27
CA GLU A 3 -26.70 8.17 -10.59
C GLU A 3 -25.46 7.93 -9.73
N THR A 4 -25.63 8.06 -8.42
CA THR A 4 -24.68 7.53 -7.47
C THR A 4 -24.76 6.02 -7.62
N ASN A 5 -23.73 5.41 -8.23
CA ASN A 5 -23.56 3.95 -8.21
C ASN A 5 -23.46 3.53 -6.75
N LEU A 6 -24.59 3.10 -6.18
CA LEU A 6 -24.60 2.46 -4.88
C LEU A 6 -23.70 1.21 -4.97
N PRO A 7 -22.80 0.99 -4.00
CA PRO A 7 -21.97 -0.21 -3.99
C PRO A 7 -22.86 -1.44 -4.09
N ASN A 8 -22.49 -2.38 -4.95
CA ASN A 8 -23.21 -3.65 -5.04
C ASN A 8 -22.82 -4.55 -3.86
N ALA A 9 -23.55 -5.66 -3.64
CA ALA A 9 -23.31 -6.55 -2.49
C ALA A 9 -21.86 -7.06 -2.36
N THR A 10 -21.13 -7.17 -3.48
CA THR A 10 -19.71 -7.57 -3.50
C THR A 10 -18.81 -6.45 -3.00
N ASP A 11 -19.11 -5.20 -3.36
CA ASP A 11 -18.39 -4.02 -2.89
C ASP A 11 -18.54 -3.83 -1.38
N ASP A 12 -19.75 -4.01 -0.86
CA ASP A 12 -20.02 -3.96 0.59
C ASP A 12 -19.26 -5.06 1.33
N ALA A 13 -19.23 -6.29 0.80
CA ALA A 13 -18.47 -7.39 1.39
C ALA A 13 -16.96 -7.10 1.41
N PHE A 14 -16.43 -6.46 0.36
CA PHE A 14 -15.03 -6.05 0.34
C PHE A 14 -14.73 -4.98 1.39
N LEU A 15 -15.57 -3.94 1.49
CA LEU A 15 -15.40 -2.88 2.49
C LEU A 15 -15.48 -3.42 3.93
N GLN A 16 -16.35 -4.40 4.19
CA GLN A 16 -16.42 -5.07 5.50
C GLN A 16 -15.12 -5.82 5.82
N ARG A 17 -14.60 -6.62 4.89
CA ARG A 17 -13.31 -7.31 5.05
C ARG A 17 -12.17 -6.31 5.25
N PHE A 18 -12.19 -5.22 4.50
CA PHE A 18 -11.22 -4.13 4.60
C PHE A 18 -11.23 -3.51 6.00
N CYS A 19 -12.39 -3.06 6.47
CA CYS A 19 -12.53 -2.49 7.81
C CYS A 19 -12.12 -3.48 8.90
N ALA A 20 -12.47 -4.77 8.76
CA ALA A 20 -12.08 -5.80 9.73
C ALA A 20 -10.56 -5.98 9.79
N LEU A 21 -9.88 -6.08 8.64
CA LEU A 21 -8.42 -6.28 8.60
C LEU A 21 -7.66 -5.05 9.09
N VAL A 22 -8.09 -3.84 8.70
CA VAL A 22 -7.50 -2.61 9.24
C VAL A 22 -7.70 -2.54 10.75
N SER A 23 -8.88 -2.94 11.24
CA SER A 23 -9.15 -2.93 12.67
C SER A 23 -8.26 -3.92 13.44
N GLU A 24 -8.05 -5.12 12.90
CA GLU A 24 -7.09 -6.09 13.42
C GLU A 24 -5.69 -5.50 13.54
N PHE A 25 -5.17 -4.90 12.46
CA PHE A 25 -3.83 -4.34 12.43
C PHE A 25 -3.65 -3.14 13.37
N VAL A 26 -4.60 -2.20 13.37
CA VAL A 26 -4.55 -1.02 14.26
C VAL A 26 -4.63 -1.44 15.72
N SER A 27 -5.49 -2.41 16.05
CA SER A 27 -5.63 -2.90 17.43
C SER A 27 -4.39 -3.60 17.96
N ALA A 28 -3.54 -4.10 17.06
CA ALA A 28 -2.28 -4.71 17.44
C ALA A 28 -1.25 -3.70 17.99
N ARG A 29 -1.44 -2.39 17.76
CA ARG A 29 -0.50 -1.34 18.20
C ARG A 29 0.93 -1.65 17.75
N SER A 30 1.15 -1.75 16.44
CA SER A 30 2.46 -2.11 15.89
C SER A 30 3.47 -0.94 15.94
N THR A 31 3.71 -0.37 17.13
CA THR A 31 4.67 0.72 17.32
C THR A 31 6.04 0.21 17.75
N ALA A 32 7.08 1.04 17.64
CA ALA A 32 8.43 0.69 18.06
C ALA A 32 8.52 0.35 19.57
N SER A 33 7.69 0.98 20.42
CA SER A 33 7.60 0.66 21.85
C SER A 33 6.76 -0.59 22.16
N HIS A 34 6.12 -1.22 21.17
CA HIS A 34 5.26 -2.38 21.35
C HIS A 34 5.63 -3.55 20.39
N PRO A 35 6.73 -4.27 20.66
CA PRO A 35 7.21 -5.36 19.79
C PRO A 35 6.24 -6.52 19.57
N GLU A 36 5.33 -6.77 20.51
CA GLU A 36 4.30 -7.79 20.36
C GLU A 36 3.32 -7.44 19.23
N GLY A 37 2.95 -6.16 19.11
CA GLY A 37 2.13 -5.63 18.02
C GLY A 37 2.80 -5.74 16.66
N LEU A 38 4.09 -5.36 16.58
CA LEU A 38 4.91 -5.57 15.39
C LEU A 38 4.93 -7.06 14.99
N GLY A 39 5.10 -7.94 15.98
CA GLY A 39 5.06 -9.38 15.79
C GLY A 39 3.73 -9.89 15.26
N HIS A 40 2.61 -9.40 15.80
CA HIS A 40 1.26 -9.79 15.39
C HIS A 40 0.96 -9.39 13.95
N VAL A 41 1.15 -8.12 13.59
CA VAL A 41 0.89 -7.62 12.23
C VAL A 41 1.79 -8.33 11.22
N ARG A 42 3.09 -8.48 11.52
CA ARG A 42 4.04 -9.23 10.68
C ARG A 42 3.58 -10.67 10.44
N GLN A 43 3.13 -11.38 11.47
CA GLN A 43 2.68 -12.77 11.34
C GLN A 43 1.42 -12.86 10.48
N ALA A 44 0.46 -11.95 10.67
CA ALA A 44 -0.75 -11.88 9.86
C ALA A 44 -0.43 -11.61 8.37
N ILE A 45 0.47 -10.67 8.09
CA ILE A 45 0.97 -10.38 6.73
C ILE A 45 1.63 -11.62 6.12
N ALA A 46 2.58 -12.23 6.84
CA ALA A 46 3.31 -13.39 6.34
C ALA A 46 2.38 -14.59 6.06
N ALA A 47 1.39 -14.83 6.92
CA ALA A 47 0.40 -15.89 6.72
C ALA A 47 -0.47 -15.64 5.48
N ARG A 48 -0.96 -14.40 5.28
CA ARG A 48 -1.75 -14.04 4.09
C ARG A 48 -0.93 -14.15 2.80
N LEU A 49 0.30 -13.62 2.79
CA LEU A 49 1.19 -13.74 1.64
C LEU A 49 1.50 -15.21 1.31
N SER A 50 1.79 -16.03 2.32
CA SER A 50 2.01 -17.47 2.12
C SER A 50 0.79 -18.15 1.51
N ALA A 51 -0.42 -17.82 1.99
CA ALA A 51 -1.68 -18.34 1.44
C ALA A 51 -1.93 -17.93 -0.02
N LEU A 52 -1.38 -16.78 -0.45
CA LEU A 52 -1.42 -16.31 -1.83
C LEU A 52 -0.32 -16.91 -2.73
N GLY A 53 0.47 -17.84 -2.19
CA GLY A 53 1.53 -18.54 -2.93
C GLY A 53 2.84 -17.77 -3.03
N PHE A 54 3.08 -16.80 -2.15
CA PHE A 54 4.38 -16.17 -2.03
C PHE A 54 5.34 -17.06 -1.24
N THR A 55 6.60 -17.10 -1.69
CA THR A 55 7.72 -17.50 -0.84
C THR A 55 8.08 -16.30 0.04
N VAL A 56 7.88 -16.44 1.36
CA VAL A 56 8.11 -15.36 2.34
C VAL A 56 9.42 -15.62 3.10
N ASN A 57 10.33 -14.65 3.03
CA ASN A 57 11.60 -14.66 3.73
C ASN A 57 11.65 -13.51 4.74
N MET A 58 12.11 -13.80 5.97
CA MET A 58 12.32 -12.80 7.00
C MET A 58 13.81 -12.52 7.17
N LEU A 59 14.21 -11.30 6.86
CA LEU A 59 15.59 -10.87 6.94
C LEU A 59 15.83 -10.23 8.30
N GLY A 60 16.56 -10.95 9.15
CA GLY A 60 16.83 -10.56 10.54
C GLY A 60 15.81 -11.09 11.55
N GLU A 61 15.39 -12.36 11.43
CA GLU A 61 14.38 -13.00 12.31
C GLU A 61 14.59 -12.84 13.83
N LYS A 62 15.84 -12.62 14.26
CA LYS A 62 16.17 -12.37 15.68
C LYS A 62 15.89 -10.93 16.13
N ARG A 63 15.53 -10.02 15.22
CA ARG A 63 15.19 -8.63 15.51
C ARG A 63 13.70 -8.50 15.82
N ALA A 64 13.33 -7.47 16.57
CA ALA A 64 11.92 -7.17 16.85
C ALA A 64 11.12 -6.89 15.57
N ALA A 65 11.75 -6.21 14.61
CA ALA A 65 11.16 -5.82 13.34
C ALA A 65 12.05 -6.27 12.15
N PRO A 66 12.00 -7.55 11.73
CA PRO A 66 12.70 -7.98 10.53
C PRO A 66 12.11 -7.35 9.26
N VAL A 67 12.89 -7.28 8.19
CA VAL A 67 12.36 -6.98 6.85
C VAL A 67 11.72 -8.25 6.29
N VAL A 68 10.50 -8.16 5.79
CA VAL A 68 9.83 -9.23 5.05
C VAL A 68 10.07 -9.02 3.57
N VAL A 69 10.58 -10.05 2.90
CA VAL A 69 10.67 -10.12 1.44
C VAL A 69 9.82 -11.29 0.97
N ALA A 70 8.78 -10.99 0.21
CA ALA A 70 7.86 -11.99 -0.33
C ALA A 70 7.92 -11.98 -1.86
N VAL A 71 8.15 -13.14 -2.47
CA VAL A 71 8.22 -13.29 -3.92
C VAL A 71 7.19 -14.29 -4.40
N ARG A 72 6.42 -13.93 -5.43
CA ARG A 72 5.48 -14.82 -6.11
C ARG A 72 5.77 -14.80 -7.61
N PRO A 73 5.92 -15.96 -8.27
CA PRO A 73 6.07 -16.01 -9.72
C PRO A 73 4.78 -15.54 -10.42
N GLY A 74 4.95 -14.88 -11.56
CA GLY A 74 3.86 -14.45 -12.43
C GLY A 74 3.50 -15.49 -13.48
N ALA A 75 2.61 -15.09 -14.39
CA ALA A 75 2.42 -15.79 -15.64
C ALA A 75 3.73 -15.83 -16.45
N LYS A 76 3.85 -16.83 -17.34
CA LYS A 76 5.03 -17.00 -18.18
C LYS A 76 5.34 -15.70 -18.94
N ASP A 77 6.62 -15.31 -18.91
CA ASP A 77 7.18 -14.12 -19.57
C ASP A 77 6.63 -12.77 -19.07
N ALA A 78 5.74 -12.77 -18.06
CA ALA A 78 5.24 -11.53 -17.47
C ALA A 78 6.33 -10.85 -16.62
N PRO A 79 6.48 -9.52 -16.69
CA PRO A 79 7.42 -8.79 -15.85
C PRO A 79 7.04 -8.87 -14.37
N ASN A 80 7.98 -8.55 -13.48
CA ASN A 80 7.68 -8.42 -12.04
C ASN A 80 7.24 -7.00 -11.69
N VAL A 81 6.25 -6.89 -10.81
CA VAL A 81 5.87 -5.66 -10.10
C VAL A 81 6.45 -5.71 -8.70
N GLY A 82 7.13 -4.63 -8.31
CA GLY A 82 7.63 -4.42 -6.96
C GLY A 82 6.58 -3.72 -6.11
N LEU A 83 6.41 -4.14 -4.86
CA LEU A 83 5.53 -3.52 -3.89
C LEU A 83 6.36 -3.13 -2.67
N PHE A 84 6.18 -1.91 -2.18
CA PHE A 84 6.79 -1.46 -0.93
C PHE A 84 5.71 -1.11 0.09
N ALA A 85 5.92 -1.54 1.32
CA ALA A 85 5.06 -1.24 2.46
C ALA A 85 5.88 -1.21 3.77
N HIS A 86 5.24 -0.83 4.86
CA HIS A 86 5.75 -1.08 6.20
C HIS A 86 4.65 -1.63 7.10
N TYR A 87 5.02 -2.15 8.28
CA TYR A 87 4.05 -2.69 9.24
C TYR A 87 4.19 -2.07 10.63
N ASP A 88 5.16 -1.18 10.83
CA ASP A 88 5.21 -0.31 11.98
C ASP A 88 4.37 0.95 11.77
N VAL A 89 3.90 1.53 12.88
CA VAL A 89 3.18 2.80 12.91
C VAL A 89 3.82 3.73 13.93
N GLU A 90 3.74 5.03 13.68
CA GLU A 90 4.19 6.07 14.63
C GLU A 90 3.48 5.95 15.99
N GLU A 91 4.14 6.40 17.06
CA GLU A 91 3.49 6.46 18.37
C GLU A 91 2.27 7.39 18.34
N ALA A 92 1.31 7.13 19.23
CA ALA A 92 0.18 8.03 19.39
C ALA A 92 0.56 9.19 20.32
N GLY A 93 0.56 10.41 19.78
CA GLY A 93 0.63 11.64 20.57
C GLY A 93 -0.72 12.02 21.19
N ASP A 94 -0.80 13.22 21.76
CA ASP A 94 -2.02 13.75 22.39
C ASP A 94 -3.07 14.24 21.37
N GLY A 95 -4.29 14.48 21.85
CA GLY A 95 -5.36 15.15 21.09
C GLY A 95 -6.31 14.24 20.30
N TRP A 96 -6.26 12.94 20.57
CA TRP A 96 -7.22 11.99 19.99
C TRP A 96 -8.59 12.08 20.65
N SER A 97 -9.65 11.98 19.85
CA SER A 97 -11.03 11.97 20.34
C SER A 97 -11.48 10.57 20.80
N THR A 98 -10.79 9.54 20.33
CA THR A 98 -11.00 8.12 20.63
C THR A 98 -9.65 7.47 20.95
N ASP A 99 -9.63 6.28 21.54
CA ASP A 99 -8.37 5.56 21.69
C ASP A 99 -7.74 5.31 20.30
N PRO A 100 -6.47 5.70 20.06
CA PRO A 100 -5.79 5.56 18.77
C PRO A 100 -5.68 4.13 18.27
N PHE A 101 -5.69 3.15 19.18
CA PHE A 101 -5.56 1.72 18.88
C PHE A 101 -6.88 0.96 19.11
N VAL A 102 -8.00 1.67 19.28
CA VAL A 102 -9.35 1.10 19.20
C VAL A 102 -10.05 1.67 17.96
N PRO A 103 -10.06 0.94 16.84
CA PRO A 103 -10.59 1.42 15.58
C PRO A 103 -12.05 1.85 15.68
N VAL A 104 -12.38 2.98 15.07
CA VAL A 104 -13.77 3.47 14.99
C VAL A 104 -14.16 3.64 13.53
N ILE A 105 -15.28 3.02 13.13
CA ILE A 105 -15.84 3.19 11.79
C ILE A 105 -17.00 4.16 11.90
N ALA A 106 -16.79 5.39 11.45
CA ALA A 106 -17.76 6.47 11.56
C ALA A 106 -17.60 7.47 10.41
N ASP A 107 -18.70 8.08 10.00
CA ASP A 107 -18.74 9.15 8.99
C ASP A 107 -18.07 8.77 7.66
N GLY A 108 -18.22 7.51 7.25
CA GLY A 108 -17.63 6.97 6.02
C GLY A 108 -16.11 6.82 6.08
N ARG A 109 -15.52 6.69 7.27
CA ARG A 109 -14.09 6.51 7.49
C ARG A 109 -13.81 5.42 8.51
N VAL A 110 -12.60 4.84 8.43
CA VAL A 110 -12.01 4.05 9.51
C VAL A 110 -10.96 4.91 10.23
N HIS A 111 -11.14 5.13 11.53
CA HIS A 111 -10.27 5.96 12.38
C HIS A 111 -9.34 5.07 13.20
N GLY A 112 -8.10 5.52 13.37
CA GLY A 112 -7.07 4.82 14.14
C GLY A 112 -5.66 5.13 13.67
N ARG A 113 -4.67 4.97 14.54
CA ARG A 113 -3.26 5.18 14.21
C ARG A 113 -2.81 4.16 13.15
N GLY A 114 -2.22 4.66 12.07
CA GLY A 114 -1.69 3.85 10.97
C GLY A 114 -2.72 3.49 9.90
N THR A 115 -3.97 3.96 10.04
CA THR A 115 -5.00 3.76 9.01
C THR A 115 -4.61 4.39 7.68
N GLY A 116 -3.90 5.52 7.70
CA GLY A 116 -3.39 6.22 6.53
C GLY A 116 -1.94 5.90 6.17
N ASP A 117 -1.10 5.58 7.17
CA ASP A 117 0.34 5.29 6.98
C ASP A 117 0.81 4.08 7.82
N ASN A 118 0.89 2.89 7.24
CA ASN A 118 0.23 2.53 5.98
C ASN A 118 -0.59 1.24 6.08
N LEU A 119 -1.01 0.84 7.29
CA LEU A 119 -1.78 -0.39 7.54
C LEU A 119 -3.07 -0.47 6.71
N GLY A 120 -3.75 0.65 6.48
CA GLY A 120 -4.91 0.73 5.59
C GLY A 120 -4.56 0.42 4.13
N PRO A 121 -3.71 1.23 3.49
CA PRO A 121 -3.14 0.92 2.17
C PRO A 121 -2.61 -0.52 1.99
N LEU A 122 -1.89 -1.05 2.99
CA LEU A 122 -1.38 -2.42 3.00
C LEU A 122 -2.52 -3.45 3.02
N ALA A 123 -3.50 -3.29 3.92
CA ALA A 123 -4.67 -4.15 4.00
C ALA A 123 -5.47 -4.14 2.68
N LEU A 124 -5.62 -2.98 2.05
CA LEU A 124 -6.26 -2.83 0.75
C LEU A 124 -5.57 -3.70 -0.31
N ARG A 125 -4.24 -3.63 -0.41
CA ARG A 125 -3.48 -4.41 -1.41
C ARG A 125 -3.50 -5.91 -1.13
N LEU A 126 -3.41 -6.32 0.12
CA LEU A 126 -3.53 -7.74 0.51
C LEU A 126 -4.89 -8.30 0.08
N LEU A 127 -5.99 -7.65 0.44
CA LEU A 127 -7.34 -8.10 0.08
C LEU A 127 -7.60 -8.01 -1.42
N ALA A 128 -7.07 -7.00 -2.10
CA ALA A 128 -7.19 -6.89 -3.55
C ALA A 128 -6.46 -8.02 -4.29
N LEU A 129 -5.29 -8.45 -3.80
CA LEU A 129 -4.59 -9.61 -4.32
C LEU A 129 -5.33 -10.92 -4.02
N GLU A 130 -5.90 -11.06 -2.82
CA GLU A 130 -6.77 -12.20 -2.48
C GLU A 130 -7.90 -12.35 -3.51
N ASP A 131 -8.59 -11.26 -3.85
CA ASP A 131 -9.68 -11.29 -4.83
C ASP A 131 -9.19 -11.50 -6.27
N ALA A 132 -8.10 -10.84 -6.67
CA ALA A 132 -7.57 -10.93 -8.04
C ALA A 132 -7.04 -12.33 -8.36
N LEU A 133 -6.34 -12.97 -7.41
CA LEU A 133 -5.78 -14.30 -7.60
C LEU A 133 -6.84 -15.41 -7.63
N ASN A 134 -8.01 -15.18 -7.03
CA ASN A 134 -9.14 -16.10 -7.11
C ASN A 134 -9.87 -16.05 -8.47
N THR A 135 -9.63 -15.02 -9.28
CA THR A 135 -10.41 -14.73 -10.49
C THR A 135 -9.59 -14.73 -11.78
N ASN A 136 -8.26 -14.56 -11.70
CA ASN A 136 -7.39 -14.47 -12.87
C ASN A 136 -6.00 -15.04 -12.60
N ASP A 137 -5.54 -15.95 -13.46
CA ASP A 137 -4.23 -16.59 -13.37
C ASP A 137 -3.11 -15.81 -14.11
N ARG A 138 -3.45 -14.76 -14.88
CA ARG A 138 -2.50 -13.96 -15.68
C ARG A 138 -2.03 -12.69 -14.97
N LEU A 139 -1.54 -12.83 -13.75
CA LEU A 139 -0.91 -11.74 -12.98
C LEU A 139 0.61 -11.66 -13.25
N PRO A 140 1.24 -10.48 -13.06
CA PRO A 140 2.68 -10.35 -13.15
C PRO A 140 3.36 -11.08 -11.99
N GLY A 141 4.67 -11.26 -12.07
CA GLY A 141 5.41 -11.67 -10.87
C GLY A 141 5.35 -10.56 -9.82
N LEU A 142 5.38 -10.92 -8.54
CA LEU A 142 5.25 -9.96 -7.45
C LEU A 142 6.46 -10.07 -6.52
N VAL A 143 7.08 -8.94 -6.24
CA VAL A 143 8.17 -8.80 -5.27
C VAL A 143 7.75 -7.78 -4.23
N TRP A 144 7.40 -8.22 -3.02
CA TRP A 144 6.97 -7.34 -1.94
C TRP A 144 8.06 -7.20 -0.90
N VAL A 145 8.50 -5.96 -0.65
CA VAL A 145 9.43 -5.63 0.43
C VAL A 145 8.67 -4.83 1.49
N ILE A 146 8.63 -5.36 2.72
CA ILE A 146 7.88 -4.77 3.84
C ILE A 146 8.81 -4.65 5.04
N GLN A 147 8.99 -3.45 5.58
CA GLN A 147 9.82 -3.22 6.77
C GLN A 147 8.99 -2.89 8.02
N GLY A 148 9.57 -3.00 9.20
CA GLY A 148 8.88 -2.68 10.47
C GLY A 148 9.57 -1.61 11.29
N GLU A 149 10.32 -0.72 10.64
CA GLU A 149 11.03 0.37 11.31
C GLU A 149 10.97 1.66 10.46
N GLU A 150 10.02 1.81 9.54
CA GLU A 150 9.93 2.99 8.65
C GLU A 150 9.83 4.29 9.45
N GLU A 151 8.95 4.27 10.46
CA GLU A 151 8.56 5.42 11.28
C GLU A 151 9.67 5.89 12.23
N ILE A 152 10.69 5.06 12.43
CA ILE A 152 11.88 5.39 13.22
C ILE A 152 13.14 5.59 12.36
N GLY A 153 12.98 5.75 11.04
CA GLY A 153 14.07 6.05 10.12
C GLY A 153 14.78 4.82 9.56
N SER A 154 14.15 3.64 9.62
CA SER A 154 14.55 2.42 8.90
C SER A 154 15.97 1.90 9.17
N PRO A 155 16.46 1.84 10.43
CA PRO A 155 17.86 1.49 10.72
C PRO A 155 18.27 0.11 10.18
N TRP A 156 17.41 -0.90 10.24
CA TRP A 156 17.74 -2.21 9.68
C TRP A 156 17.67 -2.24 8.15
N ALA A 157 16.66 -1.64 7.55
CA ALA A 157 16.51 -1.62 6.10
C ALA A 157 17.66 -0.89 5.40
N HIS A 158 18.27 0.13 6.04
CA HIS A 158 19.52 0.73 5.55
C HIS A 158 20.66 -0.28 5.38
N SER A 159 20.72 -1.30 6.24
CA SER A 159 21.74 -2.36 6.15
C SER A 159 21.33 -3.47 5.18
N VAL A 160 20.04 -3.80 5.11
CA VAL A 160 19.53 -4.95 4.36
C VAL A 160 19.26 -4.63 2.90
N PHE A 161 18.62 -3.51 2.58
CA PHE A 161 18.18 -3.19 1.21
C PHE A 161 19.32 -3.21 0.18
N PRO A 162 20.54 -2.71 0.48
CA PRO A 162 21.67 -2.79 -0.44
C PRO A 162 22.13 -4.23 -0.75
N THR A 163 21.76 -5.20 0.08
CA THR A 163 22.17 -6.61 -0.03
C THR A 163 21.09 -7.50 -0.65
N LEU A 164 19.92 -6.95 -0.97
CA LEU A 164 18.81 -7.72 -1.51
C LEU A 164 19.13 -8.18 -2.94
N ASP A 165 19.01 -9.49 -3.15
CA ASP A 165 19.00 -10.12 -4.46
C ASP A 165 17.54 -10.40 -4.86
N LEU A 166 16.91 -9.42 -5.51
CA LEU A 166 15.50 -9.47 -5.90
C LEU A 166 15.37 -9.84 -7.38
N PRO A 167 14.29 -10.56 -7.77
CA PRO A 167 13.92 -10.66 -9.18
C PRO A 167 13.82 -9.28 -9.84
N PRO A 168 14.20 -9.12 -11.12
CA PRO A 168 14.12 -7.83 -11.80
C PRO A 168 12.70 -7.25 -11.80
N VAL A 169 12.55 -6.05 -11.24
CA VAL A 169 11.27 -5.33 -11.14
C VAL A 169 11.13 -4.35 -12.30
N ALA A 170 10.00 -4.41 -13.02
CA ALA A 170 9.69 -3.49 -14.12
C ALA A 170 9.12 -2.16 -13.63
N ILE A 171 8.33 -2.19 -12.55
CA ILE A 171 7.77 -1.00 -11.90
C ILE A 171 7.51 -1.27 -10.43
N TRP A 172 7.80 -0.29 -9.59
CA TRP A 172 7.48 -0.32 -8.16
C TRP A 172 6.20 0.44 -7.84
N LEU A 173 5.40 -0.08 -6.92
CA LEU A 173 4.19 0.56 -6.44
C LEU A 173 4.30 0.93 -4.96
N GLU A 174 4.05 2.19 -4.66
CA GLU A 174 3.84 2.69 -3.30
C GLU A 174 2.36 2.96 -3.06
N GLU A 175 1.86 2.59 -1.89
CA GLU A 175 0.43 2.36 -1.62
C GLU A 175 -0.35 3.53 -1.06
N THR A 176 0.31 4.63 -0.73
CA THR A 176 -0.30 5.69 0.07
C THR A 176 -1.23 6.54 -0.80
N GLY A 177 -0.75 6.97 -1.99
CA GLY A 177 -1.51 7.77 -2.96
C GLY A 177 -2.21 8.99 -2.36
N TYR A 178 -3.04 9.69 -3.14
CA TYR A 178 -3.79 10.82 -2.58
C TYR A 178 -4.96 11.31 -3.45
N PHE A 179 -6.03 11.75 -2.78
CA PHE A 179 -7.15 12.50 -3.34
C PHE A 179 -7.23 13.88 -2.67
N GLU A 180 -7.32 14.93 -3.49
CA GLU A 180 -7.44 16.31 -3.04
C GLU A 180 -8.88 16.62 -2.58
N GLU A 181 -9.08 17.75 -1.91
CA GLU A 181 -10.40 18.14 -1.34
C GLU A 181 -11.49 18.32 -2.41
N ASP A 182 -11.11 18.80 -3.61
CA ASP A 182 -11.99 18.92 -4.77
C ASP A 182 -12.29 17.57 -5.46
N GLY A 183 -11.73 16.47 -4.95
CA GLY A 183 -11.90 15.12 -5.48
C GLY A 183 -10.86 14.72 -6.53
N THR A 184 -9.97 15.63 -6.95
CA THR A 184 -8.88 15.35 -7.89
C THR A 184 -7.99 14.24 -7.36
N GLN A 185 -7.72 13.23 -8.18
CA GLN A 185 -6.75 12.20 -7.83
C GLN A 185 -5.33 12.65 -8.20
N ARG A 186 -4.43 12.58 -7.24
CA ARG A 186 -2.99 12.78 -7.46
C ARG A 186 -2.32 11.43 -7.69
N ILE A 187 -1.62 11.32 -8.80
CA ILE A 187 -0.85 10.14 -9.17
C ILE A 187 0.62 10.56 -9.27
N LEU A 188 1.50 9.92 -8.50
CA LEU A 188 2.94 10.09 -8.72
C LEU A 188 3.38 9.03 -9.71
N ALA A 189 3.90 9.45 -10.86
CA ALA A 189 4.40 8.55 -11.90
C ALA A 189 5.78 9.05 -12.31
N ARG A 190 6.82 8.30 -11.95
CA ARG A 190 8.22 8.70 -12.17
C ARG A 190 8.96 7.67 -12.99
N ARG A 191 9.74 8.16 -13.97
CA ARG A 191 10.57 7.33 -14.87
C ARG A 191 9.76 6.22 -15.56
N ILE A 192 8.48 6.44 -15.83
CA ILE A 192 7.64 5.45 -16.51
C ILE A 192 8.12 5.34 -17.96
N PRO A 193 8.65 4.18 -18.39
CA PRO A 193 9.11 4.01 -19.76
C PRO A 193 7.92 3.97 -20.73
N PRO A 194 8.11 4.28 -22.02
CA PRO A 194 7.02 4.27 -23.01
C PRO A 194 6.20 2.98 -23.03
N LYS A 195 6.85 1.82 -22.85
CA LYS A 195 6.17 0.51 -22.81
C LYS A 195 5.19 0.34 -21.63
N LEU A 196 5.30 1.16 -20.58
CA LEU A 196 4.42 1.17 -19.42
C LEU A 196 3.47 2.39 -19.41
N SER A 197 3.44 3.24 -20.44
CA SER A 197 2.59 4.44 -20.45
C SER A 197 1.11 4.09 -20.26
N ARG A 198 0.68 2.97 -20.87
CA ARG A 198 -0.68 2.45 -20.79
C ARG A 198 -1.14 2.15 -19.36
N VAL A 199 -0.21 1.79 -18.46
CA VAL A 199 -0.51 1.60 -17.03
C VAL A 199 -1.08 2.90 -16.42
N VAL A 200 -0.44 4.03 -16.72
CA VAL A 200 -0.84 5.36 -16.23
C VAL A 200 -2.10 5.84 -16.94
N ASP A 201 -2.21 5.61 -18.24
CA ASP A 201 -3.40 5.97 -19.03
C ASP A 201 -4.65 5.26 -18.51
N CYS A 202 -4.56 3.95 -18.22
CA CYS A 202 -5.67 3.16 -17.72
C CYS A 202 -6.17 3.66 -16.36
N ILE A 203 -5.29 3.83 -15.37
CA ILE A 203 -5.72 4.30 -14.04
C ILE A 203 -6.23 5.75 -14.07
N THR A 204 -5.71 6.58 -14.98
CA THR A 204 -6.20 7.94 -15.20
C THR A 204 -7.61 7.90 -15.78
N ALA A 205 -7.85 7.09 -16.80
CA ALA A 205 -9.17 6.89 -17.39
C ALA A 205 -10.20 6.36 -16.37
N MET A 206 -9.78 5.46 -15.47
CA MET A 206 -10.63 4.97 -14.38
C MET A 206 -11.04 6.08 -13.41
N ALA A 207 -10.11 6.97 -13.04
CA ALA A 207 -10.41 8.11 -12.19
C ALA A 207 -11.38 9.08 -12.87
N SER A 208 -11.14 9.40 -14.15
CA SER A 208 -12.03 10.25 -14.95
C SER A 208 -13.42 9.64 -15.13
N ALA A 209 -13.52 8.32 -15.34
CA ALA A 209 -14.79 7.61 -15.39
C ALA A 209 -15.54 7.65 -14.03
N ALA A 210 -14.80 7.72 -12.92
CA ALA A 210 -15.35 7.97 -11.59
C ALA A 210 -15.67 9.46 -11.31
N GLY A 211 -15.62 10.32 -12.34
CA GLY A 211 -15.94 11.74 -12.24
C GLY A 211 -14.85 12.58 -11.54
N ARG A 212 -13.60 12.13 -11.58
CA ARG A 212 -12.48 12.80 -10.92
C ARG A 212 -11.50 13.38 -11.94
N ASP A 213 -11.05 14.60 -11.69
CA ASP A 213 -9.87 15.13 -12.35
C ASP A 213 -8.62 14.37 -11.88
N VAL A 214 -7.57 14.39 -12.70
CA VAL A 214 -6.31 13.69 -12.41
C VAL A 214 -5.13 14.65 -12.54
N ARG A 215 -4.26 14.65 -11.53
CA ARG A 215 -2.99 15.37 -11.55
C ARG A 215 -1.84 14.37 -11.45
N ILE A 216 -1.10 14.22 -12.54
CA ILE A 216 0.11 13.40 -12.59
C ILE A 216 1.32 14.26 -12.20
N LEU A 217 2.13 13.78 -11.27
CA LEU A 217 3.37 14.45 -10.84
C LEU A 217 4.58 13.53 -11.05
N ASP A 218 5.65 14.08 -11.61
CA ASP A 218 6.96 13.42 -11.70
C ASP A 218 7.93 14.00 -10.67
N ARG A 219 7.88 13.44 -9.46
CA ARG A 219 8.75 13.79 -8.33
C ARG A 219 8.94 12.57 -7.42
N TYR A 220 9.74 12.65 -6.39
CA TYR A 220 9.79 11.62 -5.34
C TYR A 220 8.66 11.78 -4.31
N LEU A 221 8.41 10.70 -3.57
CA LEU A 221 7.55 10.71 -2.40
C LEU A 221 8.14 11.60 -1.31
N ASN A 222 7.25 12.32 -0.62
CA ASN A 222 7.65 12.97 0.62
C ASN A 222 7.83 11.88 1.68
N LYS A 223 8.95 11.91 2.39
CA LYS A 223 9.23 11.00 3.51
C LYS A 223 9.53 11.80 4.76
N ALA A 224 9.10 11.32 5.93
CA ALA A 224 9.27 12.02 7.21
C ALA A 224 10.74 12.40 7.47
N PHE A 225 11.65 11.49 7.15
CA PHE A 225 13.10 11.69 7.28
C PHE A 225 13.75 12.27 6.01
N GLY A 226 12.99 12.62 4.98
CA GLY A 226 13.51 13.14 3.71
C GLY A 226 14.05 12.05 2.78
N GLU A 227 14.07 12.38 1.48
CA GLU A 227 14.31 11.42 0.40
C GLU A 227 15.65 10.67 0.53
N ALA A 228 16.73 11.38 0.89
CA ALA A 228 18.08 10.83 1.01
C ALA A 228 18.27 9.86 2.19
N ARG A 229 17.31 9.81 3.12
CA ARG A 229 17.33 8.94 4.32
C ARG A 229 16.27 7.85 4.28
N CYS A 230 15.55 7.69 3.17
CA CYS A 230 14.59 6.60 3.01
C CYS A 230 15.24 5.48 2.20
N PRO A 231 15.54 4.29 2.78
CA PRO A 231 16.19 3.21 2.06
C PRO A 231 15.35 2.69 0.89
N CYS A 232 14.03 2.81 0.95
CA CYS A 232 13.16 2.52 -0.20
C CYS A 232 13.48 3.44 -1.38
N LEU A 233 13.53 4.76 -1.16
CA LEU A 233 13.85 5.73 -2.21
C LEU A 233 15.30 5.62 -2.69
N THR A 234 16.23 5.35 -1.79
CA THR A 234 17.67 5.31 -2.12
C THR A 234 18.15 3.95 -2.61
N HIS A 235 17.37 2.88 -2.53
CA HIS A 235 17.80 1.55 -3.01
C HIS A 235 16.78 0.89 -3.93
N LEU A 236 15.51 0.76 -3.52
CA LEU A 236 14.50 0.06 -4.32
C LEU A 236 14.05 0.92 -5.51
N LEU A 237 13.76 2.20 -5.25
CA LEU A 237 13.15 3.12 -6.21
C LEU A 237 14.15 4.03 -6.93
N ARG A 238 15.44 4.03 -6.52
CA ARG A 238 16.43 5.04 -6.92
C ARG A 238 16.45 5.27 -8.41
N ASP A 239 16.55 4.18 -9.18
CA ASP A 239 16.66 4.22 -10.63
C ASP A 239 15.58 3.41 -11.36
N ALA A 240 14.52 3.05 -10.63
CA ALA A 240 13.43 2.25 -11.16
C ALA A 240 12.21 3.12 -11.52
N PRO A 241 11.40 2.70 -12.50
CA PRO A 241 10.05 3.24 -12.68
C PRO A 241 9.23 3.03 -11.42
N TYR A 242 8.52 4.05 -10.98
CA TYR A 242 7.64 3.91 -9.83
C TYR A 242 6.34 4.70 -9.95
N LEU A 243 5.28 4.13 -9.35
CA LEU A 243 3.94 4.67 -9.29
C LEU A 243 3.49 4.74 -7.82
N ALA A 244 2.96 5.88 -7.37
CA ALA A 244 2.29 5.97 -6.07
C ALA A 244 0.79 6.24 -6.29
N ILE A 245 -0.03 5.28 -5.87
CA ILE A 245 -1.50 5.31 -5.91
C ILE A 245 -2.04 4.62 -4.66
N GLY A 246 -3.19 5.10 -4.19
CA GLY A 246 -3.66 4.75 -2.86
C GLY A 246 -4.86 5.57 -2.40
N PRO A 247 -5.43 5.23 -1.24
CA PRO A 247 -6.75 5.68 -0.81
C PRO A 247 -6.78 7.00 -0.01
N ASN A 248 -5.63 7.57 0.34
CA ASN A 248 -5.59 8.72 1.26
C ASN A 248 -6.26 9.98 0.71
N ASP A 249 -6.77 10.84 1.59
CA ASP A 249 -7.31 12.15 1.25
C ASP A 249 -6.73 13.28 2.14
N THR A 250 -7.17 14.51 1.89
CA THR A 250 -6.78 15.69 2.69
C THR A 250 -7.11 15.60 4.17
N ARG A 251 -8.05 14.73 4.55
CA ARG A 251 -8.48 14.53 5.93
C ARG A 251 -7.83 13.31 6.59
N THR A 252 -6.90 12.62 5.91
CA THR A 252 -6.27 11.43 6.47
C THR A 252 -5.47 11.71 7.74
N ARG A 253 -4.82 12.88 7.84
CA ARG A 253 -4.07 13.31 9.03
C ARG A 253 -2.96 12.33 9.48
N ILE A 254 -2.17 11.83 8.53
CA ILE A 254 -0.97 11.01 8.80
C ILE A 254 -0.11 11.69 9.89
N HIS A 255 0.38 10.88 10.83
CA HIS A 255 1.19 11.29 11.99
C HIS A 255 0.52 12.28 12.96
N ALA A 256 -0.78 12.52 12.84
CA ALA A 256 -1.53 13.42 13.72
C ALA A 256 -2.71 12.70 14.39
N ALA A 257 -3.25 13.33 15.45
CA ALA A 257 -4.43 12.80 16.12
C ALA A 257 -5.66 12.75 15.22
N ASN A 258 -6.50 11.73 15.43
CA ASN A 258 -7.68 11.43 14.61
C ASN A 258 -7.31 11.10 13.15
N GLU A 259 -6.19 10.41 12.97
CA GLU A 259 -5.84 9.78 11.70
C GLU A 259 -6.97 8.83 11.27
N SER A 260 -7.33 8.89 9.99
CA SER A 260 -8.43 8.09 9.45
C SER A 260 -8.35 7.92 7.95
N LEU A 261 -8.93 6.85 7.42
CA LEU A 261 -8.95 6.58 5.99
C LEU A 261 -10.38 6.64 5.42
N PRO A 262 -10.61 7.34 4.29
CA PRO A 262 -11.94 7.41 3.67
C PRO A 262 -12.34 6.08 3.03
N LEU A 263 -13.53 5.57 3.35
CA LEU A 263 -14.06 4.36 2.70
C LEU A 263 -14.47 4.60 1.24
N GLY A 264 -14.84 5.84 0.91
CA GLY A 264 -15.29 6.22 -0.44
C GLY A 264 -14.21 6.19 -1.53
N THR A 265 -12.93 6.05 -1.18
CA THR A 265 -11.83 5.92 -2.15
C THR A 265 -11.37 4.47 -2.33
N ILE A 266 -11.70 3.58 -1.39
CA ILE A 266 -11.17 2.21 -1.29
C ILE A 266 -11.44 1.40 -2.56
N LEU A 267 -12.65 1.44 -3.09
CA LEU A 267 -13.03 0.63 -4.26
C LEU A 267 -12.33 1.11 -5.53
N LEU A 268 -12.18 2.42 -5.73
CA LEU A 268 -11.42 2.96 -6.86
C LEU A 268 -9.94 2.59 -6.74
N SER A 269 -9.35 2.74 -5.55
CA SER A 269 -7.95 2.38 -5.30
C SER A 269 -7.70 0.88 -5.47
N LYS A 270 -8.62 0.01 -5.04
CA LYS A 270 -8.62 -1.44 -5.31
C LYS A 270 -8.58 -1.69 -6.81
N ALA A 271 -9.53 -1.12 -7.55
CA ALA A 271 -9.67 -1.36 -8.97
C ALA A 271 -8.43 -0.88 -9.75
N GLN A 272 -7.90 0.30 -9.41
CA GLN A 272 -6.68 0.83 -10.03
C GLN A 272 -5.48 -0.06 -9.75
N PHE A 273 -5.29 -0.51 -8.51
CA PHE A 273 -4.21 -1.43 -8.17
C PHE A 273 -4.27 -2.73 -9.00
N VAL A 274 -5.45 -3.36 -9.08
CA VAL A 274 -5.65 -4.56 -9.90
C VAL A 274 -5.42 -4.28 -11.39
N SER A 275 -5.88 -3.12 -11.89
CA SER A 275 -5.63 -2.70 -13.27
C SER A 275 -4.14 -2.53 -13.57
N VAL A 276 -3.36 -1.96 -12.64
CA VAL A 276 -1.90 -1.84 -12.80
C VAL A 276 -1.27 -3.22 -12.97
N LEU A 277 -1.64 -4.20 -12.14
CA LEU A 277 -1.13 -5.56 -12.26
C LEU A 277 -1.44 -6.16 -13.64
N HIS A 278 -2.68 -6.03 -14.10
CA HIS A 278 -3.09 -6.56 -15.41
C HIS A 278 -2.40 -5.87 -16.58
N GLU A 279 -2.24 -4.54 -16.56
CA GLU A 279 -1.58 -3.83 -17.64
C GLU A 279 -0.09 -4.14 -17.67
N VAL A 280 0.58 -4.24 -16.51
CA VAL A 280 1.99 -4.64 -16.46
C VAL A 280 2.19 -6.07 -16.97
N ALA A 281 1.30 -7.01 -16.64
CA ALA A 281 1.36 -8.39 -17.14
C ALA A 281 1.18 -8.50 -18.68
N ARG A 282 0.62 -7.47 -19.32
CA ARG A 282 0.40 -7.40 -20.78
C ARG A 282 1.52 -6.66 -21.51
N CYS A 283 2.44 -6.03 -20.79
CA CYS A 283 3.55 -5.30 -21.39
C CYS A 283 4.60 -6.29 -21.90
N GLU A 284 4.76 -6.34 -23.23
CA GLU A 284 5.86 -7.01 -23.94
C GLU A 284 7.14 -6.16 -23.90
#